data_AF-A0A2J7QNH8-F1
#
_entry.id   AF-A0A2J7QNH8-F1
#
_cell.length_a   1.000
_cell.length_b   1.000
_cell.length_c   1.000
_cell.angle_alpha   90.00
_cell.angle_beta   90.00
_cell.angle_gamma   90.00
#
_symmetry.space_group_name_H-M   'P 1'
#
loop_
_entity.id
_entity.type
_entity.pdbx_description
1 polymer ?
#
loop_
_entity_poly.entity_id
_entity_poly.type
_entity_poly.pdbx_seq_one_letter_code
_entity_poly.pdbx_strand_id
1 'polypeptide(L)' 'MCLVVCITSFEFQRELDDTPDLRWVIEHIIYPALPLSFLPPKRFAEDATILQIANLPDLYKVFERC' A
#
# COMPACT_ATOMS: atom_id res chain seq x y z
N MET A 1 -17.04 16.20 16.24
CA MET A 1 -17.86 15.04 15.86
C MET A 1 -17.05 13.77 16.04
N CYS A 2 -16.94 13.31 17.29
CA CYS A 2 -16.53 11.96 17.66
C CYS A 2 -17.68 10.94 17.46
N LEU A 3 -18.67 11.23 16.61
CA LEU A 3 -19.96 10.52 16.58
C LEU A 3 -20.06 9.47 15.46
N VAL A 4 -19.04 9.33 14.62
CA VAL A 4 -18.86 8.15 13.73
C VAL A 4 -17.52 7.47 14.04
N VAL A 5 -17.23 7.32 15.33
CA VAL A 5 -16.63 6.06 15.77
C VAL A 5 -17.82 5.11 16.01
N CYS A 6 -17.65 3.81 15.79
CA CYS A 6 -18.68 2.76 15.84
C CYS A 6 -19.57 2.79 14.59
N ILE A 7 -19.72 1.73 13.80
CA ILE A 7 -19.91 0.33 14.23
C ILE A 7 -19.40 -0.67 13.17
N THR A 8 -18.71 -0.24 12.09
CA THR A 8 -18.44 -1.17 10.96
C THR A 8 -17.01 -1.22 10.43
N SER A 9 -16.24 -0.14 10.46
CA SER A 9 -14.96 -0.13 9.71
C SER A 9 -13.71 -0.34 10.56
N PHE A 10 -13.66 0.20 11.78
CA PHE A 10 -12.51 0.02 12.68
C PHE A 10 -12.54 -1.36 13.37
N GLU A 11 -13.72 -1.98 13.50
CA GLU A 11 -13.90 -3.39 13.90
C GLU A 11 -13.52 -4.39 12.80
N PHE A 12 -13.09 -3.95 11.60
CA PHE A 12 -12.62 -4.85 10.55
C PHE A 12 -11.13 -5.22 10.64
N GLN A 13 -10.32 -4.58 11.49
CA GLN A 13 -8.96 -5.07 11.79
C GLN A 13 -8.97 -6.24 12.79
N ARG A 14 -9.91 -7.17 12.56
CA ARG A 14 -9.89 -8.58 12.98
C ARG A 14 -8.45 -9.09 12.87
N GLU A 15 -7.81 -9.47 13.97
CA GLU A 15 -8.01 -10.76 14.63
C GLU A 15 -7.53 -11.91 13.73
N LEU A 16 -6.41 -12.52 14.15
CA LEU A 16 -5.42 -13.33 13.42
C LEU A 16 -4.29 -12.45 12.87
N ASP A 17 -3.07 -12.51 13.38
CA ASP A 17 -2.30 -13.74 13.41
C ASP A 17 -1.04 -13.55 14.28
N ASP A 18 -0.64 -14.58 15.03
CA ASP A 18 0.72 -14.78 15.54
C ASP A 18 1.72 -15.04 14.39
N THR A 19 1.64 -14.27 13.30
CA THR A 19 2.69 -14.22 12.28
C THR A 19 3.64 -13.10 12.63
N PRO A 20 4.97 -13.32 12.55
CA PRO A 20 5.91 -12.21 12.67
C PRO A 20 5.48 -11.11 11.72
N ASP A 21 5.26 -9.91 12.27
CA ASP A 21 4.64 -8.74 11.66
C ASP A 21 4.67 -8.79 10.12
N LEU A 22 3.59 -9.27 9.49
CA LEU A 22 3.53 -9.44 8.03
C LEU A 22 3.94 -8.15 7.29
N ARG A 23 3.63 -6.99 7.89
CA ARG A 23 4.06 -5.66 7.44
C ARG A 23 5.59 -5.57 7.37
N TRP A 24 6.28 -6.00 8.41
CA TRP A 24 7.75 -6.02 8.47
C TRP A 24 8.34 -6.94 7.41
N VAL A 25 7.77 -8.14 7.24
CA VAL A 25 8.21 -9.10 6.20
C VAL A 25 8.03 -8.52 4.80
N ILE A 26 6.88 -7.90 4.52
CA ILE A 26 6.63 -7.26 3.22
C ILE A 26 7.64 -6.14 2.99
N GLU A 27 7.84 -5.26 3.97
CA GLU A 27 8.71 -4.08 3.90
C GLU A 27 10.20 -4.44 3.76
N HIS A 28 10.67 -5.40 4.55
CA HIS A 28 12.11 -5.68 4.72
C HIS A 28 12.60 -6.93 4.00
N ILE A 29 11.70 -7.85 3.61
CA ILE A 29 12.06 -9.08 2.90
C ILE A 29 11.56 -9.04 1.46
N ILE A 30 10.27 -8.80 1.26
CA ILE A 30 9.66 -8.92 -0.08
C ILE A 30 10.07 -7.75 -0.98
N TYR A 31 9.87 -6.50 -0.56
CA TYR A 31 10.20 -5.34 -1.41
C TYR A 31 11.68 -5.27 -1.84
N PRO A 32 12.66 -5.59 -0.97
CA PRO A 32 14.06 -5.66 -1.39
C PRO A 32 14.38 -6.82 -2.35
N ALA A 33 13.68 -7.95 -2.24
CA ALA A 33 13.88 -9.11 -3.11
C ALA A 33 13.28 -8.94 -4.52
N LEU A 34 12.21 -8.14 -4.65
CA LEU A 34 11.55 -7.86 -5.93
C LEU A 34 12.54 -7.33 -7.01
N PRO A 35 13.27 -6.22 -6.83
CA PRO A 35 14.16 -5.71 -7.89
C PRO A 35 15.31 -6.67 -8.25
N LEU A 36 15.66 -7.61 -7.36
CA LEU A 36 16.75 -8.56 -7.57
C LEU A 36 16.35 -9.79 -8.38
N SER A 37 15.10 -10.24 -8.25
CA SER A 37 14.67 -11.55 -8.75
C SER A 37 13.36 -11.55 -9.52
N PHE A 38 12.63 -10.43 -9.53
CA PHE A 38 11.31 -10.34 -10.12
C PHE A 38 11.36 -9.66 -11.50
N LEU A 39 10.86 -10.35 -12.53
CA LEU A 39 10.64 -9.81 -13.88
C LEU A 39 9.13 -9.68 -14.12
N PRO A 40 8.54 -8.47 -13.99
CA PRO A 40 7.10 -8.29 -14.11
C PRO A 40 6.59 -8.64 -15.52
N PRO A 41 5.60 -9.56 -15.65
CA PRO A 41 4.93 -9.82 -16.91
C PRO A 41 4.10 -8.61 -17.39
N LYS A 42 3.96 -8.42 -18.70
CA LYS A 42 3.24 -7.27 -19.29
C LYS A 42 1.79 -7.12 -18.83
N ARG A 43 1.11 -8.25 -18.61
CA ARG A 43 -0.27 -8.30 -18.09
C ARG A 43 -0.47 -7.56 -16.76
N PHE A 44 0.58 -7.34 -15.97
CA PHE A 44 0.44 -6.63 -14.68
C PHE A 44 0.06 -5.17 -14.83
N ALA A 45 0.35 -4.56 -15.98
CA ALA A 45 -0.07 -3.20 -16.30
C ALA A 45 -1.56 -3.12 -16.70
N GLU A 46 -2.13 -4.23 -17.19
CA GLU A 46 -3.51 -4.31 -17.68
C GLU A 46 -4.47 -4.84 -16.60
N ASP A 47 -4.01 -5.81 -15.80
CA ASP A 47 -4.77 -6.49 -14.75
C ASP A 47 -4.97 -5.63 -13.47
N ALA A 48 -4.64 -4.34 -13.50
CA ALA A 48 -4.63 -3.42 -12.36
C ALA A 48 -3.81 -3.90 -11.14
N THR A 49 -2.88 -4.83 -11.34
CA THR A 49 -1.98 -5.35 -10.30
C THR A 49 -0.96 -4.28 -9.87
N ILE A 50 -0.50 -3.45 -10.82
CA ILE A 50 0.34 -2.29 -10.56
C ILE A 50 -0.34 -1.08 -11.18
N LEU A 51 -0.81 -0.15 -10.34
CA LEU A 51 -1.54 1.04 -10.77
C LEU A 51 -0.85 2.31 -10.25
N GLN A 52 -0.65 3.28 -11.16
CA GLN A 52 -0.19 4.61 -10.77
C GLN A 52 -1.37 5.41 -10.21
N ILE A 53 -1.42 5.56 -8.88
CA ILE A 53 -2.47 6.32 -8.19
C ILE A 53 -2.19 7.83 -8.13
N ALA A 54 -0.92 8.23 -8.27
CA ALA A 54 -0.51 9.62 -8.19
C ALA A 54 0.80 9.86 -8.94
N ASN A 55 1.06 11.14 -9.24
CA ASN A 55 2.28 11.60 -9.88
C ASN A 55 2.86 12.75 -9.06
N LEU A 56 4.14 12.64 -8.72
CA LEU A 56 4.83 13.59 -7.84
C LEU A 56 4.83 15.05 -8.35
N PRO A 57 5.13 15.36 -9.63
CA PRO A 57 5.03 16.72 -10.15
C PRO A 57 3.61 17.29 -10.14
N ASP A 58 2.56 16.46 -10.27
CA ASP A 58 1.17 16.95 -10.17
C ASP A 58 0.79 17.24 -8.72
N LEU A 59 1.33 16.47 -7.77
CA LEU A 59 1.20 16.76 -6.35
C LEU A 59 1.95 18.03 -5.95
N TYR A 60 3.16 18.25 -6.44
CA TYR A 60 3.95 19.45 -6.10
C TYR A 60 3.38 20.76 -6.66
N LYS A 61 2.54 20.73 -7.69
CA LYS A 61 1.81 21.93 -8.16
C LYS A 61 0.76 22.41 -7.15
N VAL A 62 0.22 21.51 -6.34
CA VAL A 62 -0.82 21.82 -5.35
C VAL A 62 -0.20 22.07 -3.97
N PHE A 63 0.86 21.33 -3.65
CA PHE A 63 1.64 21.49 -2.43
C PHE A 63 2.87 22.37 -2.69
N GLU A 64 2.65 23.64 -3.01
CA GLU A 64 3.73 24.63 -3.01
C GLU A 64 4.18 24.89 -1.56
N ARG A 65 5.49 25.12 -1.35
CA ARG A 65 5.99 25.57 -0.05
C ARG A 65 5.46 26.98 0.20
N CYS A 66 4.97 27.25 1.41
CA CYS A 66 4.61 28.60 1.84
C CYS A 66 5.78 29.57 1.70
#